data_AF-A0A2E8GZS2-F1
#
_entry.id   AF-A0A2E8GZS2-F1
#
_cell.length_a   1.000
_cell.length_b   1.000
_cell.length_c   1.000
_cell.angle_alpha   90.00
_cell.angle_beta   90.00
_cell.angle_gamma   90.00
#
_symmetry.space_group_name_H-M   'P 1'
#
loop_
_entity.id
_entity.type
_entity.pdbx_description
1 polymer ?
#
loop_
_entity_poly.entity_id
_entity_poly.type
_entity_poly.pdbx_seq_one_letter_code
_entity_poly.pdbx_strand_id
1 'polypeptide(L)'
;MARIYWTYDELLEDVRRRARSVEVLGHTVDGSAIVAARGGGDKLPAIFITAGAHSTEQAGVSAAVELIDELDTEHQVHVIPTRDPVGMKGFAHALSLGLGETPVIETFAQAEAILRERGEILFEEDDLLLALIG
;
A
#
# COMPACT_ATOMS: atom_id res chain seq x y z
N MET A 1 0.61 19.41 8.54
CA MET A 1 0.12 18.20 9.24
C MET A 1 0.09 17.11 8.19
N ALA A 2 0.77 15.99 8.44
CA ALA A 2 0.90 14.93 7.44
C ALA A 2 -0.47 14.41 7.01
N ARG A 3 -0.70 14.32 5.70
CA ARG A 3 -1.97 13.86 5.12
C ARG A 3 -2.10 12.36 5.26
N ILE A 4 -3.18 11.88 5.87
CA ILE A 4 -3.57 10.46 5.81
C ILE A 4 -4.34 10.22 4.52
N TYR A 5 -3.99 9.17 3.80
CA TYR A 5 -4.67 8.74 2.58
C TYR A 5 -5.60 7.58 2.93
N TRP A 6 -6.89 7.74 2.68
CA TRP A 6 -7.88 6.72 3.00
C TRP A 6 -8.13 5.77 1.83
N THR A 7 -7.83 6.23 0.62
CA THR A 7 -7.94 5.41 -0.59
C THR A 7 -6.64 5.45 -1.38
N TYR A 8 -6.44 4.39 -2.17
CA TYR A 8 -5.28 4.35 -3.06
C TYR A 8 -5.35 5.40 -4.17
N ASP A 9 -6.55 5.76 -4.62
CA ASP A 9 -6.74 6.80 -5.63
C ASP A 9 -6.37 8.20 -5.11
N GLU A 10 -6.75 8.53 -3.86
CA GLU A 10 -6.33 9.77 -3.21
C GLU A 10 -4.81 9.89 -3.11
N LEU A 11 -4.14 8.78 -2.80
CA LEU A 11 -2.68 8.71 -2.76
C LEU A 11 -2.09 8.97 -4.16
N LEU A 12 -2.58 8.25 -5.17
CA LEU A 12 -2.08 8.39 -6.53
C LEU A 12 -2.32 9.78 -7.12
N GLU A 13 -3.43 10.43 -6.80
CA GLU A 13 -3.71 11.80 -7.22
C GLU A 13 -2.68 12.79 -6.65
N ASP A 14 -2.35 12.67 -5.36
CA ASP A 14 -1.35 13.52 -4.70
C ASP A 14 0.06 13.28 -5.28
N VAL A 15 0.41 12.01 -5.45
CA VAL A 15 1.68 11.60 -6.05
C VAL A 15 1.85 12.20 -7.44
N ARG A 16 0.83 12.12 -8.31
CA ARG A 16 0.86 12.71 -9.65
C ARG A 16 0.95 14.23 -9.64
N ARG A 17 0.35 14.88 -8.63
CA ARG A 17 0.40 16.34 -8.48
C ARG A 17 1.80 16.82 -8.09
N ARG A 18 2.50 16.10 -7.21
CA ARG A 18 3.81 16.49 -6.68
C ARG A 18 4.98 16.09 -7.59
N ALA A 19 4.87 14.95 -8.25
CA ALA A 19 5.97 14.38 -9.01
C ALA A 19 6.21 15.10 -10.35
N ARG A 20 7.48 15.16 -10.77
CA ARG A 20 7.85 15.57 -12.13
C ARG A 20 7.40 14.54 -13.17
N SER A 21 7.46 13.27 -12.81
CA SER A 21 6.95 12.15 -13.61
C SER A 21 6.58 10.98 -12.70
N VAL A 22 5.67 10.13 -13.17
CA VAL A 22 5.26 8.91 -12.48
C VAL A 22 5.38 7.73 -13.44
N GLU A 23 6.08 6.70 -13.00
CA GLU A 23 6.24 5.44 -13.74
C GLU A 23 5.48 4.32 -13.01
N VAL A 24 4.80 3.46 -13.77
CA VAL A 24 4.20 2.24 -13.24
C VAL A 24 5.25 1.13 -13.32
N LEU A 25 5.64 0.60 -12.16
CA LEU A 25 6.63 -0.47 -12.05
C LEU A 25 6.03 -1.87 -12.25
N GLY A 26 4.72 -1.99 -12.06
CA GLY A 26 4.00 -3.25 -12.14
C GLY A 26 2.60 -3.11 -11.54
N HIS A 27 1.89 -4.23 -11.42
CA HIS A 27 0.55 -4.29 -10.84
C HIS A 27 0.49 -5.39 -9.79
N THR A 28 -0.29 -5.17 -8.73
CA THR A 28 -0.62 -6.16 -7.71
C THR A 28 -1.65 -7.17 -8.22
N VAL A 29 -1.95 -8.17 -7.39
CA VAL A 29 -2.94 -9.24 -7.69
C VAL A 29 -4.34 -8.72 -8.00
N ASP A 30 -4.72 -7.55 -7.51
CA ASP A 30 -6.01 -6.89 -7.79
C ASP A 30 -5.94 -5.87 -8.94
N GLY A 31 -4.80 -5.82 -9.66
CA GLY A 31 -4.56 -4.87 -10.74
C GLY A 31 -4.16 -3.47 -10.30
N SER A 32 -4.00 -3.17 -9.00
CA SER A 32 -3.52 -1.86 -8.56
C SER A 32 -2.07 -1.63 -9.01
N ALA A 33 -1.80 -0.49 -9.63
CA ALA A 33 -0.45 -0.15 -10.05
C ALA A 33 0.48 0.05 -8.85
N ILE A 34 1.72 -0.39 -8.91
CA ILE A 34 2.80 0.07 -8.03
C ILE A 34 3.57 1.15 -8.79
N VAL A 35 3.75 2.32 -8.20
CA VAL A 35 4.31 3.49 -8.90
C VAL A 35 5.61 3.98 -8.28
N ALA A 36 6.51 4.48 -9.12
CA ALA A 36 7.64 5.30 -8.73
C ALA A 36 7.42 6.74 -9.19
N ALA A 37 7.56 7.68 -8.26
CA ALA A 37 7.42 9.11 -8.47
C ALA A 37 8.79 9.79 -8.50
N ARG A 38 9.03 10.61 -9.51
CA ARG A 38 10.28 11.34 -9.72
C ARG A 38 10.22 12.73 -9.06
N GLY A 39 11.16 13.02 -8.17
CA GLY A 39 11.32 14.29 -7.43
C GLY A 39 12.74 14.86 -7.45
N GLY A 40 13.05 15.88 -6.65
CA GLY A 40 14.41 16.43 -6.52
C GLY A 40 15.01 16.98 -7.84
N GLY A 41 16.35 16.97 -7.96
CA GLY A 41 17.10 17.44 -9.13
C GLY A 41 17.42 16.35 -10.15
N ASP A 42 18.43 16.53 -10.99
CA ASP A 42 18.77 15.64 -12.11
C ASP A 42 20.11 14.89 -11.96
N LYS A 43 20.87 15.16 -10.90
CA LYS A 43 22.21 14.61 -10.66
C LYS A 43 22.16 13.15 -10.22
N LEU A 44 23.11 12.35 -10.72
CA LEU A 44 23.33 10.97 -10.30
C LEU A 44 24.48 10.87 -9.27
N PRO A 45 24.52 9.82 -8.44
CA PRO A 45 23.55 8.71 -8.34
C PRO A 45 22.19 9.15 -7.80
N ALA A 46 21.15 8.37 -8.09
CA ALA A 46 19.81 8.64 -7.58
C ALA A 46 19.67 8.21 -6.12
N ILE A 47 18.79 8.91 -5.40
CA ILE A 47 18.26 8.56 -4.08
C ILE A 47 16.96 7.81 -4.29
N PHE A 48 16.81 6.68 -3.61
CA PHE A 48 15.62 5.84 -3.68
C PHE A 48 14.97 5.73 -2.30
N ILE A 49 13.68 6.04 -2.22
CA ILE A 49 12.90 6.06 -0.99
C ILE A 49 11.66 5.19 -1.22
N THR A 50 11.35 4.30 -0.27
CA THR A 50 10.16 3.45 -0.35
C THR A 50 9.44 3.43 0.99
N ALA A 51 8.11 3.35 0.96
CA ALA A 51 7.27 3.24 2.13
C ALA A 51 6.15 2.20 1.93
N GLY A 52 5.30 2.02 2.94
CA GLY A 52 4.10 1.19 2.88
C GLY A 52 4.37 -0.26 2.52
N ALA A 53 5.35 -0.91 3.18
CA ALA A 53 5.47 -2.37 3.12
C ALA A 53 4.44 -3.05 4.02
N HIS A 54 4.10 -2.42 5.14
CA HIS A 54 3.00 -2.83 5.99
C HIS A 54 1.85 -1.83 5.85
N SER A 55 0.65 -2.34 5.62
CA SER A 55 -0.56 -1.56 5.33
C SER A 55 -0.94 -0.54 6.40
N THR A 56 -0.53 -0.77 7.65
CA THR A 56 -0.83 0.09 8.81
C THR A 56 0.14 1.25 8.99
N GLU A 57 1.26 1.29 8.26
CA GLU A 57 2.33 2.29 8.42
C GLU A 57 2.06 3.59 7.64
N GLN A 58 0.87 4.16 7.80
CA GLN A 58 0.40 5.32 7.02
C GLN A 58 1.31 6.55 7.18
N ALA A 59 1.92 6.76 8.35
CA ALA A 59 2.85 7.87 8.57
C ALA A 59 4.07 7.82 7.62
N GLY A 60 4.58 6.62 7.33
CA GLY A 60 5.68 6.44 6.38
C GLY A 60 5.26 6.74 4.95
N VAL A 61 4.03 6.36 4.57
CA VAL A 61 3.43 6.69 3.27
C VAL A 61 3.31 8.20 3.11
N SER A 62 2.76 8.90 4.10
CA SER A 62 2.62 10.36 4.09
C SER A 62 3.96 11.07 3.94
N ALA A 63 4.95 10.68 4.76
CA ALA A 63 6.28 11.27 4.70
C ALA A 63 6.96 11.03 3.35
N ALA A 64 6.81 9.84 2.77
CA ALA A 64 7.35 9.54 1.45
C ALA A 64 6.74 10.45 0.36
N VAL A 65 5.43 10.69 0.40
CA VAL A 65 4.76 11.58 -0.57
C VAL A 65 5.21 13.03 -0.43
N GLU A 66 5.37 13.54 0.80
CA GLU A 66 5.89 14.90 1.04
C GLU A 66 7.32 15.06 0.49
N LEU A 67 8.17 14.03 0.63
CA LEU A 67 9.54 14.06 0.11
C LEU A 67 9.65 14.11 -1.43
N ILE A 68 8.56 13.91 -2.18
CA ILE A 68 8.58 13.98 -3.66
C ILE A 68 8.97 15.38 -4.14
N ASP A 69 8.41 16.44 -3.55
CA ASP A 69 8.64 17.83 -3.94
C ASP A 69 9.24 18.71 -2.86
N GLU A 70 9.33 18.23 -1.61
CA GLU A 70 9.91 19.00 -0.50
C GLU A 70 11.40 18.68 -0.23
N LEU A 71 11.91 17.54 -0.72
CA LEU A 71 13.33 17.20 -0.54
C LEU A 71 14.21 18.05 -1.49
N ASP A 72 14.81 19.10 -0.95
CA ASP A 72 15.74 19.97 -1.68
C ASP A 72 17.10 19.28 -1.88
N THR A 73 17.35 18.84 -3.11
CA THR A 73 18.60 18.18 -3.50
C THR A 73 18.85 18.30 -5.00
N GLU A 74 20.12 18.39 -5.39
CA GLU A 74 20.52 18.29 -6.80
C GLU A 74 20.30 16.88 -7.35
N HIS A 75 20.23 15.86 -6.49
CA HIS A 75 20.16 14.47 -6.89
C HIS A 75 18.77 14.06 -7.36
N GLN A 76 18.73 13.09 -8.25
CA GLN A 76 17.50 12.41 -8.60
C GLN A 76 16.90 11.75 -7.37
N VAL A 77 15.63 12.00 -7.06
CA VAL A 77 14.85 11.27 -6.06
C VAL A 77 13.78 10.44 -6.76
N HIS A 78 13.69 9.17 -6.38
CA HIS A 78 12.63 8.24 -6.79
C HIS A 78 11.93 7.73 -5.55
N VAL A 79 10.62 7.93 -5.49
CA VAL A 79 9.79 7.55 -4.34
C VAL A 79 8.80 6.48 -4.76
N ILE A 80 8.77 5.35 -4.05
CA ILE A 80 7.64 4.42 -4.07
C ILE A 80 6.79 4.70 -2.81
N PRO A 81 5.66 5.40 -2.94
CA PRO A 81 4.91 5.89 -1.78
C PRO A 81 4.24 4.75 -0.99
N THR A 82 3.85 3.67 -1.67
CA THR A 82 3.39 2.42 -1.04
C THR A 82 3.81 1.22 -1.89
N ARG A 83 4.24 0.15 -1.22
CA ARG A 83 4.56 -1.15 -1.84
C ARG A 83 3.41 -2.15 -1.69
N ASP A 84 2.42 -1.84 -0.87
CA ASP A 84 1.24 -2.67 -0.63
C ASP A 84 -0.09 -1.91 -0.87
N PRO A 85 -0.44 -1.61 -2.15
CA PRO A 85 -1.74 -1.05 -2.49
C PRO A 85 -2.92 -1.91 -2.05
N VAL A 86 -2.77 -3.25 -2.02
CA VAL A 86 -3.84 -4.18 -1.64
C VAL A 86 -4.15 -4.04 -0.15
N GLY A 87 -3.13 -4.11 0.70
CA GLY A 87 -3.31 -3.96 2.13
C GLY A 87 -3.78 -2.55 2.53
N MET A 88 -3.39 -1.50 1.78
CA MET A 88 -3.92 -0.15 1.99
C MET A 88 -5.44 -0.07 1.82
N LYS A 89 -6.04 -0.90 0.95
CA LYS A 89 -7.50 -1.01 0.78
C LYS A 89 -8.19 -1.83 1.90
N GLY A 90 -7.43 -2.38 2.84
CA GLY A 90 -7.92 -3.06 4.03
C GLY A 90 -8.32 -4.52 3.84
N PHE A 91 -8.66 -5.18 4.96
CA PHE A 91 -8.97 -6.61 5.00
C PHE A 91 -10.14 -7.02 4.11
N ALA A 92 -11.21 -6.21 4.08
CA ALA A 92 -12.38 -6.52 3.27
C ALA A 92 -12.01 -6.63 1.78
N HIS A 93 -11.19 -5.70 1.28
CA HIS A 93 -10.69 -5.76 -0.09
C HIS A 93 -9.79 -6.97 -0.32
N ALA A 94 -8.79 -7.17 0.54
CA ALA A 94 -7.84 -8.29 0.40
C ALA A 94 -8.55 -9.66 0.39
N LEU A 95 -9.50 -9.88 1.30
CA LEU A 95 -10.26 -11.13 1.38
C LEU A 95 -11.22 -11.32 0.21
N SER A 96 -11.74 -10.23 -0.37
CA SER A 96 -12.66 -10.32 -1.51
C SER A 96 -12.03 -11.00 -2.74
N LEU A 97 -10.70 -10.93 -2.86
CA LEU A 97 -9.95 -11.54 -3.96
C LEU A 97 -10.05 -13.07 -3.95
N GLY A 98 -10.10 -13.68 -2.76
CA GLY A 98 -10.30 -15.13 -2.61
C GLY A 98 -11.77 -15.53 -2.48
N LEU A 99 -12.60 -14.66 -1.87
CA LEU A 99 -14.02 -14.96 -1.61
C LEU A 99 -14.93 -14.79 -2.84
N GLY A 100 -14.52 -13.98 -3.83
CA GLY A 100 -15.36 -13.60 -4.97
C GLY A 100 -16.44 -12.57 -4.64
N GLU A 101 -16.55 -12.14 -3.39
CA GLU A 101 -17.47 -11.11 -2.87
C GLU A 101 -16.77 -10.26 -1.82
N THR A 102 -17.19 -9.01 -1.62
CA THR A 102 -16.60 -8.14 -0.59
C THR A 102 -17.30 -8.37 0.76
N PRO A 103 -16.61 -8.92 1.77
CA PRO A 103 -17.20 -9.12 3.09
C PRO A 103 -17.31 -7.79 3.85
N VAL A 104 -18.21 -7.75 4.84
CA VAL A 104 -18.28 -6.65 5.81
C VAL A 104 -17.36 -6.98 6.98
N ILE A 105 -16.37 -6.12 7.23
CA ILE A 105 -15.39 -6.29 8.31
C ILE A 105 -15.22 -4.95 9.03
N GLU A 106 -15.67 -4.91 10.27
CA GLU A 106 -15.52 -3.77 11.18
C GLU A 106 -14.56 -4.10 12.35
N THR A 107 -14.31 -5.39 12.58
CA THR A 107 -13.50 -5.89 13.70
C THR A 107 -12.60 -7.05 13.26
N PHE A 108 -11.48 -7.24 13.97
CA PHE A 108 -10.60 -8.39 13.74
C PHE A 108 -11.30 -9.73 14.00
N ALA A 109 -12.23 -9.79 14.97
CA ALA A 109 -13.01 -11.00 15.24
C ALA A 109 -13.90 -11.42 14.05
N GLN A 110 -14.43 -10.47 13.29
CA GLN A 110 -15.18 -10.78 12.05
C GLN A 110 -14.25 -11.32 10.95
N ALA A 111 -13.05 -10.76 10.81
CA ALA A 111 -12.06 -11.29 9.88
C ALA A 111 -11.67 -12.74 10.25
N GLU A 112 -11.41 -13.01 11.53
CA GLU A 112 -11.14 -14.36 12.03
C GLU A 112 -12.30 -15.32 11.76
N ALA A 113 -13.54 -14.91 12.06
CA ALA A 113 -14.73 -15.72 11.82
C ALA A 113 -14.87 -16.12 10.34
N ILE A 114 -14.61 -15.17 9.42
CA ILE A 114 -14.60 -15.45 7.98
C ILE A 114 -13.53 -16.49 7.62
N LEU A 115 -12.32 -16.35 8.14
CA LEU A 115 -11.23 -17.30 7.87
C LEU A 115 -11.59 -18.72 8.36
N ARG A 116 -12.24 -18.83 9.53
CA ARG A 116 -12.68 -20.12 10.08
C ARG A 116 -13.85 -20.74 9.33
N GLU A 117 -14.80 -19.93 8.86
CA GLU A 117 -16.01 -20.41 8.17
C GLU A 117 -15.73 -20.78 6.71
N ARG A 118 -14.91 -19.97 6.02
CA ARG A 118 -14.74 -20.03 4.56
C ARG A 118 -13.36 -20.51 4.11
N GLY A 119 -12.38 -20.56 5.01
CA GLY A 119 -11.01 -20.99 4.72
C GLY A 119 -10.70 -22.42 5.17
N GLU A 120 -9.65 -23.00 4.60
CA GLU A 120 -9.01 -24.23 5.10
C GLU A 120 -7.98 -23.85 6.17
N ILE A 121 -8.21 -24.27 7.42
CA ILE A 121 -7.26 -24.02 8.52
C ILE A 121 -6.02 -24.89 8.31
N LEU A 122 -4.88 -24.25 8.07
CA LEU A 122 -3.59 -24.93 7.88
C LEU A 122 -2.83 -25.07 9.19
N PHE A 123 -2.96 -24.08 10.08
CA PHE A 123 -2.24 -24.03 11.35
C PHE A 123 -2.96 -23.12 12.35
N GLU A 124 -2.92 -23.51 13.63
CA GLU A 124 -3.43 -22.72 14.75
C GLU A 124 -2.59 -22.99 16.01
N GLU A 125 -2.06 -21.93 16.61
CA GLU A 125 -1.35 -21.96 17.90
C GLU A 125 -1.53 -20.62 18.61
N ASP A 126 -1.96 -20.66 19.88
CA ASP A 126 -2.28 -19.49 20.68
C ASP A 126 -3.17 -18.47 19.94
N ASP A 127 -2.66 -17.27 19.67
CA ASP A 127 -3.37 -16.17 18.99
C ASP A 127 -3.10 -16.14 17.46
N LEU A 128 -2.42 -17.14 16.91
CA LEU A 128 -2.09 -17.23 15.48
C LEU A 128 -3.04 -18.20 14.76
N LEU A 129 -3.79 -17.67 13.80
CA LEU A 129 -4.58 -18.45 12.84
C LEU A 129 -4.00 -18.30 11.43
N LEU A 130 -3.67 -19.41 10.78
CA LEU A 130 -3.31 -19.46 9.37
C LEU A 130 -4.36 -20.26 8.61
N ALA A 131 -5.02 -19.61 7.66
CA ALA A 131 -6.01 -20.23 6.79
C ALA A 131 -5.70 -19.94 5.31
N LEU A 132 -5.98 -20.94 4.45
CA LEU A 132 -5.99 -20.77 3.00
C LEU A 132 -7.42 -20.41 2.55
N ILE A 133 -7.54 -19.40 1.69
CA ILE A 133 -8.83 -18.93 1.16
C ILE A 133 -8.72 -18.60 -0.32
N GLY A 134 -9.69 -19.05 -1.12
CA GLY A 134 -9.69 -18.94 -2.59
C GLY A 134 -9.53 -20.27 -3.31
#